data_AF-A0A4Y8IIJ5-F1
#
_entry.id   AF-A0A4Y8IIJ5-F1
#
_cell.length_a   1.000
_cell.length_b   1.000
_cell.length_c   1.000
_cell.angle_alpha   90.00
_cell.angle_beta   90.00
_cell.angle_gamma   90.00
#
_symmetry.space_group_name_H-M   'P 1'
#
loop_
_entity.id
_entity.type
_entity.pdbx_description
1 polymer ?
#
loop_
_entity_poly.entity_id
_entity_poly.type
_entity_poly.pdbx_seq_one_letter_code
_entity_poly.pdbx_strand_id
1 'polypeptide(L)'
;MTDEKWIEFTDQKKKEKVFEKILNTPEYTPLVKRDWYGLDFLYLKNHKDNIFWTEFQHITDFPEFLDFFPQGQTLEQIRNITNFYRSHTISDDHEFIYLTPNEGDRFVENTVQTIKLLLNQRIRTQLV
;
A
#
# COMPACT_ATOMS: atom_id res chain seq x y z
N MET A 1 11.83 5.00 -6.06
CA MET A 1 12.22 5.42 -4.69
C MET A 1 11.35 4.81 -3.61
N THR A 2 10.04 5.09 -3.51
CA THR A 2 9.19 4.35 -2.54
C THR A 2 9.16 2.85 -2.85
N ASP A 3 9.00 2.47 -4.12
CA ASP A 3 9.01 1.06 -4.53
C ASP A 3 10.35 0.36 -4.21
N GLU A 4 11.47 1.06 -4.41
CA GLU A 4 12.80 0.55 -4.06
C GLU A 4 12.91 0.31 -2.55
N LYS A 5 12.43 1.25 -1.73
CA LYS A 5 12.38 1.09 -0.27
C LYS A 5 11.44 -0.01 0.17
N TRP A 6 10.31 -0.19 -0.52
CA TRP A 6 9.40 -1.29 -0.25
C TRP A 6 10.01 -2.66 -0.58
N ILE A 7 10.74 -2.75 -1.70
CA ILE A 7 11.51 -3.96 -2.06
C ILE A 7 12.56 -4.25 -0.99
N GLU A 8 13.38 -3.25 -0.61
CA GLU A 8 14.37 -3.40 0.46
C GLU A 8 13.73 -3.89 1.77
N PHE A 9 12.61 -3.27 2.18
CA PHE A 9 11.87 -3.64 3.39
C PHE A 9 11.37 -5.09 3.33
N THR A 10 10.65 -5.45 2.26
CA THR A 10 10.11 -6.80 2.11
C THR A 10 11.20 -7.86 1.97
N ASP A 11 12.36 -7.54 1.39
CA ASP A 11 13.51 -8.44 1.35
C ASP A 11 14.15 -8.65 2.72
N GLN A 12 14.07 -7.68 3.64
CA GLN A 12 14.44 -7.92 5.04
C GLN A 12 13.41 -8.80 5.75
N LYS A 13 12.11 -8.59 5.53
CA LYS A 13 11.05 -9.45 6.09
C LYS A 13 11.29 -10.91 5.68
N LYS A 14 11.61 -11.19 4.42
CA LYS A 14 11.91 -12.56 3.93
C LYS A 14 13.05 -13.26 4.67
N LYS A 15 13.97 -12.52 5.30
CA LYS A 15 15.10 -13.06 6.08
C LYS A 15 14.73 -13.37 7.53
N GLU A 16 13.56 -12.95 8.01
CA GLU A 16 13.09 -13.33 9.33
C GLU A 16 12.81 -14.82 9.36
N LYS A 17 13.32 -15.54 10.37
CA LYS A 17 13.25 -17.01 10.46
C LYS A 17 11.85 -17.58 10.33
N VAL A 18 10.82 -16.83 10.72
CA VAL A 18 9.42 -17.26 10.62
C VAL A 18 8.96 -17.25 9.16
N PHE A 19 9.33 -16.24 8.39
CA PHE A 19 8.93 -16.08 6.99
C PHE A 19 9.84 -16.86 6.03
N GLU A 20 11.12 -16.96 6.33
CA GLU A 20 12.08 -17.76 5.55
C GLU A 20 11.60 -19.21 5.39
N LYS A 21 11.05 -19.80 6.46
CA LYS A 21 10.53 -21.19 6.48
C LYS A 21 9.35 -21.42 5.56
N ILE A 22 8.56 -20.38 5.28
CA ILE A 22 7.32 -20.49 4.50
C ILE A 22 7.44 -19.80 3.13
N LEU A 23 8.56 -19.15 2.82
CA LEU A 23 8.70 -18.26 1.65
C LEU A 23 8.30 -18.92 0.31
N ASN A 24 8.59 -20.21 0.15
CA ASN A 24 8.31 -20.98 -1.06
C ASN A 24 7.08 -21.88 -0.93
N THR A 25 6.21 -21.57 0.02
CA THR A 25 5.00 -22.34 0.31
C THR A 25 3.75 -21.55 -0.11
N PRO A 26 2.63 -22.22 -0.49
CA PRO A 26 1.39 -21.55 -0.86
C PRO A 26 0.83 -20.61 0.23
N GLU A 27 1.22 -20.80 1.49
CA GLU A 27 0.75 -20.06 2.66
C GLU A 27 1.35 -18.65 2.74
N TYR A 28 2.51 -18.41 2.13
CA TYR A 28 3.22 -17.13 2.25
C TYR A 28 2.45 -15.96 1.65
N THR A 29 1.99 -16.08 0.40
CA THR A 29 1.30 -14.98 -0.29
C THR A 29 -0.01 -14.59 0.41
N PRO A 30 -0.88 -15.54 0.82
CA PRO A 30 -2.05 -15.22 1.63
C PRO A 30 -1.71 -14.51 2.94
N LEU A 31 -0.67 -14.96 3.66
CA LEU A 31 -0.23 -14.32 4.91
C LEU A 31 0.19 -12.86 4.70
N VAL A 32 1.01 -12.60 3.68
CA VAL A 32 1.47 -11.26 3.32
C VAL A 32 0.29 -10.36 2.95
N LYS A 33 -0.57 -10.83 2.03
CA LYS A 33 -1.72 -10.05 1.55
C LYS A 33 -2.73 -9.79 2.66
N ARG A 34 -2.92 -10.73 3.59
CA ARG A 34 -3.82 -10.59 4.73
C ARG A 34 -3.48 -9.34 5.54
N ASP A 35 -2.20 -9.14 5.84
CA ASP A 35 -1.78 -8.00 6.65
C ASP A 35 -1.68 -6.70 5.85
N TRP A 36 -1.30 -6.76 4.56
CA TRP A 36 -1.31 -5.59 3.69
C TRP A 36 -2.72 -4.99 3.60
N TYR A 37 -3.70 -5.78 3.19
CA TYR A 37 -5.09 -5.30 3.15
C TYR A 37 -5.63 -5.03 4.55
N GLY A 38 -5.19 -5.78 5.56
CA GLY A 38 -5.54 -5.52 6.95
C GLY A 38 -5.19 -4.10 7.39
N LEU A 39 -4.00 -3.61 7.04
CA LEU A 39 -3.60 -2.23 7.33
C LEU A 39 -4.45 -1.21 6.56
N ASP A 40 -4.73 -1.45 5.29
CA ASP A 40 -5.60 -0.57 4.49
C ASP A 40 -6.99 -0.44 5.13
N PHE A 41 -7.60 -1.58 5.48
CA PHE A 41 -8.91 -1.61 6.13
C PHE A 41 -8.89 -0.96 7.52
N LEU A 42 -7.85 -1.21 8.33
CA LEU A 42 -7.71 -0.60 9.65
C LEU A 42 -7.61 0.93 9.52
N TYR A 43 -6.81 1.41 8.57
CA TYR A 43 -6.65 2.83 8.32
C TYR A 43 -7.97 3.46 7.87
N LEU A 44 -8.65 2.89 6.88
CA LEU A 44 -9.93 3.39 6.38
C LEU A 44 -11.08 3.25 7.39
N LYS A 45 -11.01 2.29 8.32
CA LYS A 45 -11.95 2.17 9.44
C LYS A 45 -11.83 3.37 10.39
N ASN A 46 -10.60 3.81 10.68
CA ASN A 46 -10.31 4.85 11.64
C ASN A 46 -10.30 6.28 11.05
N HIS A 47 -10.21 6.44 9.73
CA HIS A 47 -10.14 7.74 9.05
C HIS A 47 -11.30 7.89 8.06
N LYS A 48 -12.48 8.28 8.57
CA LYS A 48 -13.70 8.46 7.75
C LYS A 48 -13.72 9.74 6.91
N ASP A 49 -12.79 10.63 7.18
CA ASP A 49 -12.48 11.84 6.42
C ASP A 49 -11.52 11.59 5.24
N ASN A 50 -10.98 10.37 5.12
CA ASN A 50 -10.08 10.02 4.01
C ASN A 50 -10.77 10.16 2.63
N ILE A 51 -9.99 10.56 1.62
CA ILE A 51 -10.44 10.75 0.23
C ILE A 51 -11.19 9.56 -0.35
N PHE A 52 -10.89 8.35 0.14
CA PHE A 52 -11.61 7.15 -0.27
C PHE A 52 -13.12 7.29 0.00
N TRP A 53 -13.47 7.76 1.20
CA TRP A 53 -14.86 7.91 1.64
C TRP A 53 -15.52 9.18 1.14
N THR A 54 -14.77 10.26 0.96
CA THR A 54 -15.34 11.56 0.59
C THR A 54 -15.48 11.76 -0.91
N GLU A 55 -14.59 11.17 -1.71
CA GLU A 55 -14.45 11.48 -3.14
C GLU A 55 -14.33 10.23 -4.01
N PHE A 56 -13.32 9.38 -3.75
CA PHE A 56 -12.94 8.29 -4.66
C PHE A 56 -14.07 7.29 -4.91
N GLN A 57 -14.76 6.84 -3.84
CA GLN A 57 -15.85 5.86 -3.98
C GLN A 57 -17.07 6.38 -4.75
N HIS A 58 -17.14 7.69 -5.00
CA HIS A 58 -18.24 8.35 -5.70
C HIS A 58 -17.92 8.62 -7.17
N ILE A 59 -16.74 8.21 -7.67
CA ILE A 59 -16.39 8.33 -9.08
C ILE A 59 -17.29 7.37 -9.89
N THR A 60 -18.25 7.93 -10.62
CA THR A 60 -19.16 7.17 -11.49
C THR A 60 -18.72 7.14 -12.95
N ASP A 61 -17.88 8.10 -13.34
CA ASP A 61 -17.35 8.26 -14.70
C ASP A 61 -15.90 8.72 -14.64
N PHE A 62 -15.08 8.22 -15.56
CA PHE A 62 -13.68 8.60 -15.69
C PHE A 62 -13.23 8.41 -17.14
N PRO A 63 -12.77 9.48 -17.81
CA PRO A 63 -12.31 9.39 -19.19
C PRO A 63 -10.97 8.65 -19.28
N GLU A 64 -10.79 7.87 -20.34
CA GLU A 64 -9.51 7.22 -20.61
C GLU A 64 -8.57 8.23 -21.28
N PHE A 65 -7.44 8.54 -20.61
CA PHE A 65 -6.48 9.54 -21.09
C PHE A 65 -5.25 8.92 -21.76
N LEU A 66 -5.00 7.63 -21.51
CA LEU A 66 -3.81 6.95 -21.98
C LEU A 66 -4.20 5.97 -23.08
N ASP A 67 -3.78 6.27 -24.31
CA ASP A 67 -4.19 5.56 -25.53
C ASP A 67 -3.82 4.07 -25.56
N PHE A 68 -2.93 3.63 -24.65
CA PHE A 68 -2.55 2.22 -24.52
C PHE A 68 -3.50 1.42 -23.60
N PHE A 69 -4.37 2.09 -22.85
CA PHE A 69 -5.41 1.41 -22.07
C PHE A 69 -6.69 1.25 -22.91
N PRO A 70 -7.33 0.06 -22.90
CA PRO A 70 -8.65 -0.12 -23.49
C PRO A 70 -9.65 0.89 -22.92
N GLN A 71 -10.56 1.36 -23.77
CA GLN A 71 -11.57 2.33 -23.37
C GLN A 71 -12.38 1.84 -22.18
N GLY A 72 -12.41 2.64 -21.11
CA GLY A 72 -13.16 2.35 -19.89
C GLY A 72 -12.44 1.44 -18.89
N GLN A 73 -11.22 0.98 -19.18
CA GLN A 73 -10.46 0.13 -18.27
C GLN A 73 -10.17 0.85 -16.94
N THR A 74 -9.82 2.14 -16.99
CA THR A 74 -9.58 2.91 -15.76
C THR A 74 -10.83 2.96 -14.88
N LEU A 75 -12.00 3.19 -15.47
CA LEU A 75 -13.28 3.22 -14.74
C LEU A 75 -13.63 1.85 -14.14
N GLU A 76 -13.34 0.76 -14.85
CA GLU A 76 -13.51 -0.60 -14.32
C GLU A 76 -12.65 -0.82 -13.07
N GLN A 77 -11.38 -0.39 -13.09
CA GLN A 77 -10.52 -0.54 -11.92
C GLN A 77 -10.95 0.32 -10.73
N ILE A 78 -11.42 1.53 -10.98
CA ILE A 78 -12.02 2.39 -9.93
C ILE A 78 -13.20 1.67 -9.28
N ARG A 79 -14.08 1.03 -10.07
CA ARG A 79 -15.20 0.23 -9.55
C ARG A 79 -14.73 -0.98 -8.75
N ASN A 80 -13.71 -1.70 -9.23
CA ASN A 80 -13.15 -2.86 -8.53
C ASN A 80 -12.57 -2.47 -7.16
N ILE A 81 -11.78 -1.40 -7.11
CA ILE A 81 -11.20 -0.86 -5.86
C ILE A 81 -12.32 -0.42 -4.92
N THR A 82 -13.29 0.35 -5.42
CA THR A 82 -14.43 0.83 -4.63
C THR A 82 -15.23 -0.33 -4.05
N ASN A 83 -15.56 -1.33 -4.86
CA ASN A 83 -16.29 -2.51 -4.42
C ASN A 83 -15.51 -3.28 -3.37
N PHE A 84 -14.20 -3.50 -3.57
CA PHE A 84 -13.34 -4.19 -2.62
C PHE A 84 -13.39 -3.53 -1.23
N TYR A 85 -13.13 -2.23 -1.15
CA TYR A 85 -13.07 -1.50 0.11
C TYR A 85 -14.44 -1.20 0.75
N ARG A 86 -15.53 -1.25 -0.01
CA ARG A 86 -16.90 -1.13 0.54
C ARG A 86 -17.47 -2.45 1.05
N SER A 87 -17.12 -3.57 0.41
CA SER A 87 -17.69 -4.89 0.72
C SER A 87 -16.89 -5.68 1.76
N HIS A 88 -15.66 -5.25 2.04
CA HIS A 88 -14.78 -5.91 3.00
C HIS A 88 -14.44 -4.97 4.15
N THR A 89 -14.04 -5.56 5.27
CA THR A 89 -13.52 -4.84 6.43
C THR A 89 -12.51 -5.74 7.14
N ILE A 90 -11.78 -5.16 8.09
CA ILE A 90 -10.92 -5.91 9.01
C ILE A 90 -11.72 -6.34 10.23
N SER A 91 -11.50 -7.58 10.66
CA SER A 91 -12.10 -8.11 11.88
C SER A 91 -11.43 -7.50 13.12
N ASP A 92 -12.18 -7.34 14.21
CA ASP A 92 -11.64 -6.80 15.48
C ASP A 92 -10.61 -7.73 16.14
N ASP A 93 -10.64 -9.03 15.80
CA ASP A 93 -9.70 -10.06 16.24
C ASP A 93 -8.55 -10.31 15.25
N HIS A 94 -8.36 -9.46 14.25
CA HIS A 94 -7.29 -9.60 13.27
C HIS A 94 -5.91 -9.52 13.93
N GLU A 95 -5.14 -10.61 13.83
CA GLU A 95 -3.76 -10.64 14.28
C GLU A 95 -2.81 -10.28 13.12
N PHE A 96 -1.98 -9.26 13.31
CA PHE A 96 -0.93 -8.90 12.36
C PHE A 96 0.32 -9.74 12.61
N ILE A 97 0.61 -10.67 11.70
CA ILE A 97 1.71 -11.63 11.81
C ILE A 97 2.90 -11.21 10.93
N TYR A 98 2.63 -10.86 9.67
CA TYR A 98 3.62 -10.42 8.69
C TYR A 98 3.96 -8.94 8.82
N LEU A 99 2.96 -8.06 8.94
CA LEU A 99 3.18 -6.62 8.94
C LEU A 99 2.28 -5.92 9.96
N THR A 100 2.87 -5.45 11.05
CA THR A 100 2.14 -4.73 12.10
C THR A 100 1.90 -3.25 11.74
N PRO A 101 0.90 -2.58 12.34
CA PRO A 101 0.65 -1.15 12.11
C PRO A 101 1.86 -0.27 12.37
N ASN A 102 2.57 -0.50 13.49
CA ASN A 102 3.77 0.25 13.85
C ASN A 102 4.93 0.01 12.87
N GLU A 103 5.08 -1.18 12.28
CA GLU A 103 6.05 -1.40 11.21
C GLU A 103 5.68 -0.63 9.94
N GLY A 104 4.39 -0.59 9.58
CA GLY A 104 3.87 0.21 8.48
C GLY A 104 4.16 1.71 8.66
N ASP A 105 3.84 2.25 9.84
CA ASP A 105 4.10 3.66 10.17
C ASP A 105 5.60 3.99 10.10
N ARG A 106 6.45 3.13 10.68
CA ARG A 106 7.91 3.30 10.64
C ARG A 106 8.44 3.22 9.20
N PHE A 107 7.90 2.35 8.37
CA PHE A 107 8.28 2.26 6.96
C PHE A 107 7.99 3.59 6.25
N VAL A 108 6.79 4.14 6.42
CA VAL A 108 6.41 5.42 5.81
C VAL A 108 7.30 6.55 6.31
N GLU A 109 7.49 6.67 7.63
CA GLU A 109 8.30 7.73 8.23
C GLU A 109 9.75 7.68 7.72
N ASN A 110 10.39 6.51 7.80
CA ASN A 110 11.79 6.33 7.35
C ASN A 110 11.95 6.61 5.85
N THR A 111 10.97 6.17 5.05
CA THR A 111 10.98 6.41 3.61
C THR A 111 10.86 7.90 3.33
N VAL A 112 9.90 8.60 3.95
CA VAL A 112 9.73 10.05 3.80
C VAL A 112 11.00 10.81 4.19
N GLN A 113 11.65 10.45 5.30
CA GLN A 113 12.91 11.10 5.70
C GLN A 113 14.02 10.87 4.68
N THR A 114 14.15 9.64 4.18
CA THR A 114 15.15 9.30 3.14
C THR A 114 14.91 10.11 1.87
N ILE A 115 13.66 10.17 1.41
CA ILE A 115 13.25 10.93 0.23
C ILE A 115 13.59 12.42 0.40
N LYS A 116 13.24 13.01 1.55
CA LYS A 116 13.54 14.41 1.86
C LYS A 116 15.05 14.70 1.83
N LEU A 117 15.86 13.83 2.43
CA LEU A 117 17.32 13.98 2.42
C LEU A 117 17.89 13.95 1.00
N LEU A 118 17.46 12.99 0.18
CA LEU A 118 17.91 12.84 -1.21
C LEU A 118 17.49 14.03 -2.08
N LEU A 119 16.25 14.51 -1.93
CA LEU A 119 15.76 15.69 -2.64
C LEU A 119 16.55 16.95 -2.25
N ASN A 120 16.77 17.16 -0.95
CA ASN A 120 17.54 18.32 -0.46
C ASN A 120 18.99 18.30 -0.95
N GLN A 121 19.62 17.11 -1.00
CA GLN A 121 20.96 16.97 -1.56
C GLN A 121 20.98 17.34 -3.04
N ARG A 122 20.06 16.79 -3.84
CA ARG A 122 19.97 17.09 -5.28
C ARG A 122 19.73 18.57 -5.56
N ILE A 123 18.82 19.20 -4.82
CA ILE A 123 18.55 20.64 -4.96
C ILE A 123 19.80 21.46 -4.63
N ARG A 124 20.53 21.12 -3.55
CA ARG A 124 21.77 21.83 -3.20
C ARG A 124 22.86 21.67 -4.25
N THR A 125 23.03 20.48 -4.83
CA THR A 125 24.04 20.23 -5.87
C THR A 125 23.71 20.94 -7.20
N GLN A 126 22.45 21.27 -7.47
CA GLN A 126 22.05 22.02 -8.67
C GLN A 126 22.20 23.54 -8.52
N LEU A 127 22.39 24.04 -7.29
CA LEU A 127 22.54 25.46 -6.97
C LEU A 127 24.02 25.90 -6.83
N VAL A 128 24.96 24.96 -6.97
CA VAL A 128 26.43 25.17 -6.91
C VAL A 128 27.03 25.03 -8.29
#